data_AF-G7ZU95-F1
#
_entry.id   AF-G7ZU95-F1
#
_cell.length_a   1.000
_cell.length_b   1.000
_cell.length_c   1.000
_cell.angle_alpha   90.00
_cell.angle_beta   90.00
_cell.angle_gamma   90.00
#
_symmetry.space_group_name_H-M   'P 1'
#
loop_
_entity.id
_entity.type
_entity.pdbx_description
1 polymer ?
#
loop_
_entity_poly.entity_id
_entity_poly.type
_entity_poly.pdbx_seq_one_letter_code
_entity_poly.pdbx_strand_id
1 'polypeptide(L)'
;QDFFWAFFSLNLVMFLLSYVPVFPAFYKLRKIDPETPRPFKVSGSDWFLKVLVALPMIMIVISLIFTAIPLQFDAESLSQQLPITIGAIIFALVGEIIIWIKKIKKEGVLYHGKANRKDHTETRRV
;
A
#
# COMPACT_ATOMS: atom_id res chain seq x y z
N GLN A 1 -23.81 -11.71 21.04
CA GLN A 1 -24.00 -10.63 20.03
C GLN A 1 -22.68 -10.29 19.33
N ASP A 2 -21.55 -10.77 19.86
CA ASP A 2 -20.19 -10.26 19.60
C ASP A 2 -19.51 -10.91 18.39
N PHE A 3 -19.87 -12.15 18.07
CA PHE A 3 -19.33 -12.84 16.90
C PHE A 3 -19.70 -12.16 15.58
N PHE A 4 -20.93 -11.67 15.43
CA PHE A 4 -21.35 -10.96 14.21
C PHE A 4 -20.49 -9.71 13.99
N TRP A 5 -20.29 -8.90 15.03
CA TRP A 5 -19.49 -7.68 14.96
C TRP A 5 -18.01 -7.97 14.73
N ALA A 6 -17.47 -9.04 15.33
CA ALA A 6 -16.11 -9.50 15.09
C ALA A 6 -15.90 -9.95 13.63
N PHE A 7 -16.79 -10.78 13.07
CA PHE A 7 -16.68 -11.25 11.69
C PHE A 7 -16.96 -10.13 10.67
N PHE A 8 -17.90 -9.23 10.95
CA PHE A 8 -18.17 -8.05 10.13
C PHE A 8 -16.95 -7.14 10.04
N SER A 9 -16.34 -6.83 11.20
CA SER A 9 -15.13 -6.00 11.26
C SER A 9 -13.95 -6.69 10.58
N LEU A 10 -13.79 -8.01 10.75
CA LEU A 10 -12.76 -8.78 10.07
C LEU A 10 -12.90 -8.71 8.54
N ASN A 11 -14.11 -8.87 8.02
CA ASN A 11 -14.38 -8.76 6.59
C ASN A 11 -14.07 -7.36 6.05
N LEU A 12 -14.45 -6.31 6.80
CA LEU A 12 -14.13 -4.93 6.46
C LEU A 12 -12.62 -4.70 6.39
N VAL A 13 -11.87 -5.13 7.40
CA VAL A 13 -10.39 -5.06 7.43
C VAL A 13 -9.77 -5.77 6.22
N MET A 14 -10.25 -6.98 5.89
CA MET A 14 -9.77 -7.72 4.72
C MET A 14 -10.03 -6.97 3.40
N PHE A 15 -11.19 -6.31 3.26
CA PHE A 15 -11.46 -5.48 2.10
C PHE A 15 -10.56 -4.24 2.04
N LEU A 16 -10.41 -3.50 3.15
CA LEU A 16 -9.55 -2.31 3.20
C LEU A 16 -8.11 -2.65 2.82
N LEU A 17 -7.58 -3.75 3.35
CA LEU A 17 -6.24 -4.21 3.05
C LEU A 17 -6.04 -4.54 1.56
N SER A 18 -7.00 -5.23 0.94
CA SER A 18 -6.95 -5.53 -0.49
C SER A 18 -7.02 -4.28 -1.38
N TYR A 19 -7.59 -3.18 -0.88
CA TYR A 19 -7.67 -1.91 -1.62
C TYR A 19 -6.36 -1.11 -1.59
N VAL A 20 -5.50 -1.28 -0.58
CA VAL A 20 -4.21 -0.58 -0.49
C VAL A 20 -3.34 -0.74 -1.76
N PRO A 21 -3.16 -1.94 -2.35
CA PRO A 21 -2.38 -2.10 -3.59
C PRO A 21 -3.15 -1.72 -4.87
N VAL A 22 -4.48 -1.66 -4.84
CA VAL A 22 -5.31 -1.33 -6.02
C VAL A 22 -5.07 0.11 -6.48
N PHE A 23 -5.05 1.05 -5.54
CA PHE A 23 -4.81 2.48 -5.83
C PHE A 23 -3.45 2.78 -6.50
N PRO A 24 -2.29 2.30 -6.01
CA PRO A 24 -1.01 2.49 -6.69
C PRO A 24 -0.93 1.72 -8.00
N ALA A 25 -1.57 0.55 -8.13
CA ALA A 25 -1.66 -0.16 -9.39
C ALA A 25 -2.44 0.63 -10.44
N PHE A 26 -3.57 1.24 -10.06
CA PHE A 26 -4.36 2.12 -10.91
C PHE A 26 -3.54 3.33 -11.39
N TYR A 27 -2.84 4.02 -10.46
CA TYR A 27 -1.99 5.15 -10.82
C TYR A 27 -0.82 4.74 -11.74
N LYS A 28 -0.23 3.55 -11.50
CA LYS A 28 0.85 3.00 -12.32
C LYS A 28 0.38 2.63 -13.72
N LEU A 29 -0.77 1.97 -13.85
CA LEU A 29 -1.37 1.59 -15.14
C LEU A 29 -1.60 2.82 -16.02
N ARG A 30 -2.06 3.92 -15.45
CA ARG A 30 -2.30 5.16 -16.22
C ARG A 30 -1.03 5.85 -16.72
N LYS A 31 0.11 5.62 -16.06
CA LYS A 31 1.40 6.14 -16.53
C LYS A 31 2.08 5.25 -17.57
N ILE A 32 1.90 3.94 -17.48
CA ILE A 32 2.59 2.97 -18.32
C ILE A 32 1.81 2.70 -19.62
N ASP A 33 0.48 2.74 -19.56
CA ASP A 33 -0.39 2.44 -20.69
C ASP A 33 -1.51 3.50 -20.85
N PRO A 34 -1.16 4.70 -21.35
CA PRO A 34 -2.13 5.79 -21.57
C PRO A 34 -2.90 5.70 -22.89
N GLU A 35 -2.40 4.92 -23.85
CA GLU A 35 -2.87 4.82 -25.25
C GLU A 35 -3.94 3.73 -25.45
N THR A 36 -4.22 2.92 -24.44
CA THR A 36 -5.32 1.94 -24.52
C THR A 36 -6.69 2.64 -24.61
N PRO A 37 -7.53 2.31 -25.63
CA PRO A 37 -8.85 2.90 -25.76
C PRO A 37 -9.77 2.36 -24.65
N ARG A 38 -10.15 3.22 -23.70
CA ARG A 38 -11.11 2.91 -22.63
C ARG A 38 -12.47 3.57 -22.90
N PRO A 39 -13.59 2.84 -22.82
CA PRO A 39 -14.95 3.40 -23.00
C PRO A 39 -15.27 4.54 -22.02
N PHE A 40 -14.65 4.53 -20.84
CA PHE A 40 -14.70 5.62 -19.86
C PHE A 40 -13.29 6.02 -19.45
N LYS A 41 -12.84 7.19 -19.87
CA LYS A 41 -11.60 7.82 -19.44
C LYS A 41 -11.95 8.89 -18.42
N VAL A 42 -11.54 8.69 -17.16
CA VAL A 42 -11.77 9.70 -16.11
C VAL A 42 -10.99 10.96 -16.51
N SER A 43 -11.71 12.01 -16.91
CA SER A 43 -11.19 13.31 -17.30
C SER A 43 -10.63 14.03 -16.07
N GLY A 44 -9.40 14.54 -16.14
CA GLY A 44 -8.80 15.26 -15.02
C GLY A 44 -7.29 15.44 -15.21
N SER A 45 -6.76 16.54 -14.69
CA SER A 45 -5.32 16.80 -14.66
C SER A 45 -4.60 15.74 -13.82
N ASP A 46 -3.31 15.53 -14.09
CA ASP A 46 -2.47 14.59 -13.32
C ASP A 46 -2.51 14.86 -11.80
N TRP A 47 -2.73 16.12 -11.41
CA TRP A 47 -2.89 16.52 -10.01
C TRP A 47 -4.23 16.06 -9.42
N PHE A 48 -5.33 16.26 -10.14
CA PHE A 48 -6.66 15.78 -9.70
C PHE A 48 -6.67 14.26 -9.53
N LEU A 49 -6.03 13.54 -10.46
CA LEU A 49 -5.90 12.09 -10.34
C LEU A 49 -5.04 11.66 -9.14
N LYS A 50 -3.96 12.39 -8.85
CA LYS A 50 -3.16 12.12 -7.64
C LYS A 50 -3.99 12.30 -6.39
N VAL A 51 -4.80 13.36 -6.30
CA VAL A 51 -5.70 13.57 -5.15
C VAL A 51 -6.73 12.46 -5.04
N LEU A 52 -7.35 12.07 -6.17
CA LEU A 52 -8.34 11.00 -6.23
C LEU A 52 -7.77 9.65 -5.77
N VAL A 53 -6.48 9.40 -5.96
CA VAL A 53 -5.80 8.19 -5.50
C VAL A 53 -5.28 8.34 -4.07
N ALA A 54 -4.71 9.49 -3.72
CA ALA A 54 -4.08 9.72 -2.43
C ALA A 54 -5.09 9.87 -1.29
N LEU A 55 -6.19 10.58 -1.51
CA LEU A 55 -7.22 10.82 -0.50
C LEU A 55 -7.86 9.52 0.03
N PRO A 56 -8.39 8.60 -0.81
CA PRO A 56 -8.92 7.33 -0.31
C PRO A 56 -7.83 6.44 0.28
N MET A 57 -6.60 6.52 -0.22
CA MET A 57 -5.49 5.74 0.33
C MET A 57 -5.11 6.20 1.75
N ILE A 58 -5.08 7.52 2.01
CA ILE A 58 -4.89 8.08 3.36
C ILE A 58 -6.04 7.67 4.28
N MET A 59 -7.29 7.77 3.80
CA MET A 59 -8.47 7.35 4.58
C MET A 59 -8.37 5.88 5.01
N ILE A 60 -8.02 4.98 4.09
CA ILE A 60 -7.86 3.55 4.41
C ILE A 60 -6.75 3.32 5.45
N VAL A 61 -5.60 3.99 5.30
CA VAL A 61 -4.50 3.86 6.26
C VAL A 61 -4.92 4.33 7.65
N ILE A 62 -5.58 5.49 7.75
CA ILE A 62 -6.08 6.01 9.03
C ILE A 62 -7.13 5.05 9.62
N SER A 63 -8.07 4.56 8.81
CA SER A 63 -9.07 3.60 9.24
C SER A 63 -8.45 2.30 9.75
N LEU A 64 -7.41 1.79 9.08
CA LEU A 64 -6.69 0.61 9.54
C LEU A 64 -5.97 0.87 10.87
N ILE A 65 -5.36 2.03 11.06
CA ILE A 65 -4.70 2.42 12.33
C ILE A 65 -5.73 2.50 13.47
N PHE A 66 -6.89 3.12 13.24
CA PHE A 66 -7.94 3.24 14.26
C PHE A 66 -8.63 1.92 14.57
N THR A 67 -8.70 1.02 13.59
CA THR A 67 -9.23 -0.33 13.79
C THR A 67 -8.23 -1.20 14.55
N ALA A 68 -6.94 -1.04 14.24
CA ALA A 68 -5.82 -1.74 14.87
C ALA A 68 -5.58 -1.37 16.33
N ILE A 69 -5.63 -0.08 16.66
CA ILE A 69 -5.25 0.42 17.98
C ILE A 69 -6.51 0.53 18.85
N PRO A 70 -6.61 -0.24 19.96
CA PRO A 70 -7.72 -0.09 20.89
C PRO A 70 -7.59 1.29 21.56
N LEU A 71 -8.55 2.17 21.31
CA LEU A 71 -8.62 3.50 21.92
C LEU A 71 -9.24 3.46 23.32
N GLN A 72 -9.80 2.32 23.71
CA GLN A 72 -10.50 2.09 24.97
C GLN A 72 -9.95 0.81 25.62
N PHE A 73 -9.66 0.87 26.92
CA PHE A 73 -9.00 -0.20 27.69
C PHE A 73 -9.95 -0.85 28.71
N ASP A 74 -11.20 -1.05 28.33
CA ASP A 74 -12.21 -1.79 29.08
C ASP A 74 -12.18 -3.29 28.69
N ALA A 75 -12.46 -4.18 29.65
CA ALA A 75 -12.30 -5.64 29.47
C ALA A 75 -13.20 -6.22 28.36
N GLU A 76 -14.35 -5.60 28.13
CA GLU A 76 -15.31 -6.03 27.10
C GLU A 76 -14.85 -5.62 25.70
N SER A 77 -14.49 -4.35 25.50
CA SER A 77 -13.96 -3.88 24.20
C SER A 77 -12.60 -4.51 23.88
N LEU A 78 -11.74 -4.75 24.88
CA LEU A 78 -10.46 -5.43 24.67
C LEU A 78 -10.64 -6.83 24.08
N SER A 79 -11.64 -7.60 24.53
CA SER A 79 -11.86 -8.95 23.99
C SER A 79 -12.22 -8.96 22.49
N GLN A 80 -12.91 -7.92 22.03
CA GLN A 80 -13.32 -7.75 20.63
C GLN A 80 -12.21 -7.10 19.78
N GLN A 81 -11.44 -6.18 20.37
CA GLN A 81 -10.38 -5.46 19.66
C GLN A 81 -9.07 -6.24 19.61
N LEU A 82 -8.77 -7.12 20.59
CA LEU A 82 -7.52 -7.89 20.66
C LEU A 82 -7.20 -8.64 19.36
N PRO A 83 -8.13 -9.42 18.77
CA PRO A 83 -7.86 -10.12 17.51
C PRO A 83 -7.49 -9.17 16.36
N ILE A 84 -8.14 -8.00 16.32
CA ILE A 84 -7.92 -6.97 15.32
C ILE A 84 -6.56 -6.29 15.53
N THR A 85 -6.21 -5.99 16.78
CA THR A 85 -4.92 -5.42 17.15
C THR A 85 -3.75 -6.35 16.85
N ILE A 86 -3.89 -7.64 17.19
CA ILE A 86 -2.88 -8.66 16.85
C ILE A 86 -2.74 -8.77 15.32
N GLY A 87 -3.86 -8.85 14.60
CA GLY A 87 -3.86 -8.86 13.14
C GLY A 87 -3.15 -7.63 12.56
N ALA A 88 -3.38 -6.46 13.14
CA ALA A 88 -2.77 -5.23 12.69
C ALA A 88 -1.26 -5.14 13.00
N ILE A 89 -0.79 -5.62 14.15
CA ILE A 89 0.65 -5.70 14.45
C ILE A 89 1.34 -6.59 13.42
N ILE A 90 0.76 -7.75 13.12
CA ILE A 90 1.29 -8.67 12.10
C ILE A 90 1.30 -7.98 10.73
N PHE A 91 0.21 -7.31 10.34
CA PHE A 91 0.14 -6.61 9.05
C PHE A 91 1.07 -5.40 8.97
N ALA A 92 1.29 -4.67 10.06
CA ALA A 92 2.25 -3.58 10.12
C ALA A 92 3.67 -4.11 9.90
N LEU A 93 4.05 -5.19 10.59
CA LEU A 93 5.34 -5.87 10.39
C LEU A 93 5.51 -6.37 8.97
N VAL A 94 4.49 -7.01 8.39
CA VAL A 94 4.52 -7.46 6.99
C VAL A 94 4.63 -6.29 6.01
N GLY A 95 3.88 -5.21 6.24
CA GLY A 95 3.95 -3.99 5.44
C GLY A 95 5.35 -3.36 5.47
N GLU A 96 5.95 -3.29 6.65
CA GLU A 96 7.30 -2.78 6.84
C GLU A 96 8.35 -3.67 6.17
N ILE A 97 8.21 -4.99 6.28
CA ILE A 97 9.04 -5.97 5.56
C ILE A 97 8.95 -5.79 4.04
N ILE A 98 7.74 -5.60 3.49
CA ILE A 98 7.55 -5.37 2.04
C ILE A 98 8.24 -4.07 1.59
N ILE A 99 8.11 -3.00 2.38
CA ILE A 99 8.79 -1.72 2.10
C ILE A 99 10.31 -1.93 2.13
N TRP A 100 10.81 -2.67 3.11
CA TRP A 100 12.24 -2.96 3.27
C TRP A 100 12.78 -3.77 2.09
N ILE A 101 12.09 -4.84 1.67
CA ILE A 101 12.45 -5.64 0.50
C ILE A 101 12.44 -4.80 -0.78
N LYS A 102 11.44 -3.94 -0.98
CA LYS A 102 11.39 -3.03 -2.15
C LYS A 102 12.52 -2.01 -2.14
N LYS A 103 12.90 -1.51 -0.97
CA LYS A 103 14.05 -0.60 -0.82
C LYS A 103 15.34 -1.30 -1.24
N ILE A 104 15.58 -2.53 -0.75
CA ILE A 104 16.74 -3.36 -1.12
C ILE A 104 16.80 -3.60 -2.62
N LYS A 105 15.67 -3.94 -3.27
CA LYS A 105 15.63 -4.16 -4.73
C LYS A 105 15.95 -2.90 -5.53
N LYS A 106 15.52 -1.72 -5.07
CA LYS A 106 15.82 -0.44 -5.73
C LYS A 106 17.31 -0.08 -5.61
N GLU A 107 17.90 -0.32 -4.45
CA GLU A 107 19.33 -0.10 -4.22
C GLU A 107 20.18 -1.04 -5.08
N GLY A 108 19.89 -2.35 -5.11
CA GLY A 108 20.60 -3.31 -5.95
C GLY A 108 20.60 -2.98 -7.45
N VAL A 109 19.47 -2.49 -7.99
CA VAL A 109 19.36 -2.05 -9.39
C VAL A 109 20.19 -0.78 -9.66
N LEU A 110 20.24 0.16 -8.72
CA LEU A 110 21.05 1.37 -8.82
C LEU A 110 22.56 1.07 -8.77
N TYR A 111 22.99 0.12 -7.92
CA TYR A 111 24.39 -0.31 -7.86
C TYR A 111 24.82 -1.03 -9.14
N HIS A 112 24.03 -2.00 -9.64
CA HIS A 112 24.34 -2.68 -10.89
C HIS A 112 24.28 -1.76 -12.11
N GLY A 113 23.34 -0.82 -12.14
CA GLY A 113 23.24 0.18 -13.20
C GLY A 113 24.44 1.14 -13.24
N LYS A 114 24.99 1.54 -12.08
CA LYS A 114 26.21 2.36 -12.02
C LYS A 114 27.47 1.57 -12.40
N ALA A 115 27.57 0.31 -12.00
CA ALA A 115 28.71 -0.56 -12.37
C ALA A 115 28.78 -0.78 -13.87
N ASN A 116 27.65 -1.12 -14.51
CA ASN A 116 27.55 -1.32 -15.95
C ASN A 116 27.86 -0.03 -16.75
N ARG A 117 27.44 1.14 -16.23
CA ARG A 117 27.73 2.43 -16.89
C ARG A 117 29.22 2.83 -16.84
N LYS A 118 29.96 2.41 -15.81
CA LYS A 118 31.40 2.74 -15.68
C LYS A 118 32.26 1.91 -16.64
N ASP A 119 31.98 0.60 -16.74
CA ASP A 119 32.61 -0.31 -17.70
C ASP A 119 32.53 0.26 -19.13
N HIS A 120 31.33 0.59 -19.60
CA HIS A 120 31.14 1.13 -20.95
C HIS A 120 31.84 2.48 -21.21
N THR A 121 32.19 3.25 -20.17
CA THR A 121 32.96 4.49 -20.33
C THR A 121 34.48 4.30 -20.28
N GLU A 122 34.97 3.21 -19.68
CA GLU A 122 36.39 2.86 -19.68
C GLU A 122 36.77 2.09 -20.94
N THR A 123 35.93 1.17 -21.40
CA THR A 123 36.12 0.38 -22.63
C THR A 123 36.06 1.23 -23.91
N ARG A 124 35.54 2.46 -23.82
CA ARG A 124 35.52 3.45 -24.92
C ARG A 124 36.70 4.41 -24.89
N ARG A 125 37.57 4.33 -23.87
CA ARG A 125 38.74 5.19 -23.67
C ARG A 125 40.08 4.46 -23.91
N VAL A 126 40.04 3.25 -24.47
CA VAL A 126 41.21 2.48 -24.93
C VAL A 126 41.28 2.42 -26.45
#